data_AF-S9RXG3-F1
#
_entry.id   AF-S9RXG3-F1
#
_cell.length_a   1.000
_cell.length_b   1.000
_cell.length_c   1.000
_cell.angle_alpha   90.00
_cell.angle_beta   90.00
_cell.angle_gamma   90.00
#
_symmetry.space_group_name_H-M   'P 1'
#
loop_
_entity.id
_entity.type
_entity.pdbx_description
1 polymer ?
#
loop_
_entity_poly.entity_id
_entity_poly.type
_entity_poly.pdbx_seq_one_letter_code
_entity_poly.pdbx_strand_id
1 'polypeptide(L)'
;MILVSHDMHLLSLVADRLWLVKDGGVQPYDEDLEAYRAMLLAPPERPPQPRPSGPPKPARPSREALLALRAEVRRCEERIRKIEEMRDRLAERLADPALYEEGRRTDLELCNRKYAEIMEALGRAEALWFEAQERLEKAEAV
;
A
#
# COMPACT_ATOMS: atom_id res chain seq x y z
N MET A 1 -4.39 -22.19 -9.30
CA MET A 1 -4.19 -21.29 -8.14
C MET A 1 -4.75 -19.93 -8.54
N ILE A 2 -5.78 -19.46 -7.85
CA ILE A 2 -6.46 -18.19 -8.15
C ILE A 2 -6.00 -17.20 -7.08
N LEU A 3 -5.32 -16.13 -7.48
CA LEU A 3 -4.94 -15.03 -6.59
C LEU A 3 -5.98 -13.93 -6.74
N VAL A 4 -6.66 -13.56 -5.65
CA VAL A 4 -7.56 -12.42 -5.63
C VAL A 4 -6.83 -11.28 -4.91
N SER A 5 -6.36 -10.30 -5.68
CA SER A 5 -5.70 -9.10 -5.13
C SER A 5 -6.71 -7.96 -5.02
N HIS A 6 -6.70 -7.28 -3.88
CA HIS A 6 -7.42 -6.01 -3.67
C HIS A 6 -6.58 -4.78 -4.06
N ASP A 7 -5.33 -5.00 -4.45
CA ASP A 7 -4.39 -3.95 -4.81
C ASP A 7 -4.25 -3.87 -6.35
N MET A 8 -4.77 -2.77 -6.92
CA MET A 8 -4.77 -2.52 -8.37
C MET A 8 -3.38 -2.15 -8.91
N HIS A 9 -2.48 -1.61 -8.10
CA HIS A 9 -1.11 -1.28 -8.52
C HIS A 9 -0.26 -2.53 -8.69
N LEU A 10 -0.42 -3.52 -7.81
CA LEU A 10 0.20 -4.83 -7.96
C LEU A 10 -0.27 -5.55 -9.24
N LEU A 11 -1.57 -5.46 -9.55
CA LEU A 11 -2.15 -6.06 -10.75
C LEU A 11 -1.62 -5.43 -12.05
N SER A 12 -1.43 -4.12 -12.06
CA SER A 12 -0.89 -3.38 -13.23
C SER A 12 0.56 -3.77 -13.57
N LEU A 13 1.36 -4.16 -12.57
CA LEU A 13 2.76 -4.54 -12.76
C LEU A 13 2.98 -6.01 -13.17
N VAL A 14 1.99 -6.88 -12.94
CA VAL A 14 2.14 -8.34 -13.10
C VAL A 14 1.22 -8.93 -14.17
N ALA A 15 0.16 -8.23 -14.58
CA ALA A 15 -0.79 -8.73 -15.58
C ALA A 15 -0.31 -8.45 -17.02
N ASP A 16 0.08 -9.50 -17.74
CA ASP A 16 0.43 -9.41 -19.17
C ASP A 16 -0.78 -9.24 -20.09
N ARG A 17 -1.97 -9.72 -19.68
CA ARG A 17 -3.22 -9.70 -20.48
C ARG A 17 -4.46 -9.57 -19.60
N LEU A 18 -5.38 -8.70 -20.02
CA LEU A 18 -6.65 -8.47 -19.34
C LEU A 18 -7.81 -9.11 -20.12
N TRP A 19 -8.79 -9.62 -19.38
CA TRP A 19 -10.02 -10.20 -19.92
C TRP A 19 -11.22 -9.63 -19.17
N LEU A 20 -12.21 -9.13 -19.91
CA LEU A 20 -13.43 -8.56 -19.37
C LEU A 20 -14.55 -9.61 -19.40
N VAL A 21 -15.14 -9.87 -18.23
CA VAL A 21 -16.31 -10.73 -18.08
C VAL A 21 -17.54 -9.86 -17.85
N LYS A 22 -18.42 -9.76 -18.85
CA LYS A 22 -19.66 -8.98 -18.78
C LYS A 22 -20.76 -9.67 -19.58
N ASP A 23 -22.01 -9.53 -19.14
CA ASP A 23 -23.20 -10.02 -19.86
C ASP A 23 -23.13 -11.52 -20.25
N GLY A 24 -22.52 -12.34 -19.39
CA GLY A 24 -22.38 -13.79 -19.59
C GLY A 24 -21.30 -14.23 -20.59
N GLY A 25 -20.52 -13.30 -21.14
CA GLY A 25 -19.39 -13.57 -22.04
C GLY A 25 -18.05 -13.16 -21.44
N VAL A 26 -16.97 -13.73 -21.98
CA VAL A 26 -15.58 -13.40 -21.65
C VAL A 26 -14.89 -12.92 -22.93
N GLN A 27 -14.37 -11.70 -22.94
CA GLN A 27 -13.66 -11.14 -24.10
C GLN A 27 -12.29 -10.58 -23.69
N PRO A 28 -11.29 -10.58 -24.60
CA PRO A 28 -10.04 -9.89 -24.38
C PRO A 28 -10.31 -8.40 -24.13
N TYR A 29 -9.61 -7.82 -23.14
CA TYR A 29 -9.72 -6.40 -22.82
C TYR A 29 -8.37 -5.75 -23.12
N ASP A 30 -8.36 -4.92 -24.16
CA ASP A 30 -7.14 -4.28 -24.67
C ASP A 30 -6.83 -2.94 -23.99
N GLU A 31 -7.75 -2.45 -23.15
CA GLU A 31 -7.61 -1.21 -22.38
C GLU A 31 -7.02 -1.48 -20.99
N ASP A 32 -6.55 -0.44 -20.31
CA ASP A 32 -5.94 -0.56 -18.98
C ASP A 32 -6.97 -0.67 -17.83
N LEU A 33 -6.47 -0.98 -16.64
CA LEU A 33 -7.28 -1.12 -15.41
C LEU A 33 -7.97 0.20 -15.00
N GLU A 34 -7.44 1.36 -15.41
CA GLU A 34 -8.01 2.67 -15.10
C GLU A 34 -9.23 2.95 -16.00
N ALA A 35 -9.17 2.58 -17.28
CA ALA A 35 -10.29 2.61 -18.21
C ALA A 35 -11.43 1.69 -17.75
N TYR A 36 -11.10 0.51 -17.21
CA TYR A 36 -12.11 -0.39 -16.64
C TYR A 36 -12.83 0.24 -15.43
N ARG A 37 -12.08 0.92 -14.56
CA ARG A 37 -12.63 1.66 -13.42
C ARG A 37 -13.54 2.79 -13.88
N ALA A 38 -13.13 3.56 -14.89
CA ALA A 38 -13.95 4.61 -15.47
C ALA A 38 -15.26 4.05 -16.07
N MET A 39 -15.19 2.88 -16.73
CA MET A 39 -16.35 2.20 -17.29
C MET A 39 -17.34 1.71 -16.22
N LEU A 40 -16.84 1.20 -15.09
CA LEU A 40 -17.67 0.78 -13.94
C LEU A 40 -18.37 1.94 -13.23
N LEU A 41 -17.70 3.10 -13.17
CA LEU A 41 -18.20 4.30 -12.49
C LEU A 41 -19.05 5.18 -13.40
N ALA A 42 -19.07 4.91 -14.71
CA ALA A 42 -19.86 5.64 -15.68
C ALA A 42 -21.37 5.32 -15.51
N PRO A 43 -22.22 6.34 -15.30
CA PRO A 43 -23.68 6.15 -15.35
C PRO A 43 -24.12 5.72 -16.76
N PRO A 44 -25.21 4.93 -16.91
CA PRO A 44 -25.70 4.52 -18.22
C PRO A 44 -26.00 5.73 -19.10
N GLU A 45 -25.49 5.71 -20.33
CA GLU A 45 -25.58 6.82 -21.28
C GLU A 45 -27.04 7.25 -21.48
N ARG A 46 -27.31 8.52 -21.13
CA ARG A 46 -28.56 9.21 -21.45
C ARG A 46 -28.24 10.30 -22.47
N PRO A 47 -29.04 10.47 -23.54
CA PRO A 47 -28.71 11.39 -24.63
C PRO A 47 -28.59 12.84 -24.13
N PRO A 48 -27.78 13.67 -24.82
CA PRO A 48 -27.30 14.93 -24.28
C PRO A 48 -28.43 15.97 -24.20
N GLN A 49 -28.77 16.38 -22.98
CA GLN A 49 -29.51 17.62 -22.72
C GLN A 49 -28.53 18.77 -22.44
N PRO A 50 -28.89 20.02 -22.77
CA PRO A 50 -28.02 21.17 -22.53
C PRO A 50 -27.86 21.37 -21.01
N ARG A 51 -26.62 21.28 -20.52
CA ARG A 51 -26.33 21.41 -19.08
C ARG A 51 -26.34 22.89 -18.68
N PRO A 52 -27.13 23.31 -17.68
CA PRO A 52 -26.85 24.54 -16.96
C PRO A 52 -25.53 24.39 -16.21
N SER A 53 -24.84 25.51 -15.97
CA SER A 53 -23.55 25.60 -15.28
C SER A 53 -23.46 24.63 -14.10
N GLY A 54 -22.67 23.57 -14.27
CA GLY A 54 -22.53 22.51 -13.29
C GLY A 54 -21.93 23.00 -11.97
N PRO A 55 -22.18 22.29 -10.86
CA PRO A 55 -21.59 22.60 -9.57
C PRO A 55 -20.06 22.68 -9.68
N PRO A 56 -19.40 23.50 -8.85
CA PRO A 56 -17.95 23.69 -8.93
C PRO A 56 -17.24 22.34 -8.89
N LYS A 57 -16.38 22.09 -9.89
CA LYS A 57 -15.49 20.92 -9.91
C LYS A 57 -14.82 20.80 -8.55
N PRO A 58 -14.71 19.58 -7.97
CA PRO A 58 -13.99 19.38 -6.72
C PRO A 58 -12.60 20.01 -6.89
N ALA A 59 -12.24 20.90 -5.95
CA ALA A 59 -10.96 21.58 -6.00
C ALA A 59 -9.86 20.51 -5.93
N ARG A 60 -9.03 20.44 -6.97
CA ARG A 60 -7.82 19.62 -6.95
C ARG A 60 -7.04 19.94 -5.68
N PRO A 61 -6.51 18.94 -4.96
CA PRO A 61 -5.74 19.19 -3.77
C PRO A 61 -4.61 20.17 -4.08
N SER A 62 -4.40 21.13 -3.16
CA SER A 62 -3.34 22.12 -3.34
C SER A 62 -1.99 21.40 -3.41
N ARG A 63 -1.06 21.95 -4.20
CA ARG A 63 0.30 21.42 -4.32
C ARG A 63 0.99 21.26 -2.96
N GLU A 64 0.65 22.13 -2.00
CA GLU A 64 1.11 22.05 -0.60
C GLU A 64 0.55 20.83 0.14
N ALA A 65 -0.73 20.49 -0.06
CA ALA A 65 -1.33 19.29 0.54
C ALA A 65 -0.68 18.00 0.01
N LEU A 66 -0.40 17.93 -1.30
CA LEU A 66 0.31 16.80 -1.89
C LEU A 66 1.76 16.69 -1.37
N LEU A 67 2.45 17.82 -1.23
CA LEU A 67 3.80 17.85 -0.64
C LEU A 67 3.80 17.38 0.82
N ALA A 68 2.79 17.78 1.61
CA ALA A 68 2.64 17.33 2.98
C ALA A 68 2.38 15.82 3.07
N LEU A 69 1.51 15.27 2.23
CA LEU A 69 1.24 13.83 2.17
C LEU A 69 2.49 13.03 1.75
N ARG A 70 3.24 13.50 0.75
CA ARG A 70 4.53 12.89 0.37
C ARG A 70 5.56 12.94 1.50
N ALA A 71 5.58 14.02 2.28
CA ALA A 71 6.45 14.12 3.45
C ALA A 71 6.01 13.16 4.58
N GLU A 72 4.70 12.95 4.75
CA GLU A 72 4.13 11.99 5.69
C GLU A 72 4.56 10.55 5.34
N VAL A 73 4.42 10.16 4.07
CA VAL A 73 4.88 8.85 3.56
C VAL A 73 6.39 8.66 3.82
N ARG A 74 7.22 9.64 3.45
CA ARG A 74 8.68 9.58 3.68
C ARG A 74 9.04 9.43 5.16
N ARG A 75 8.29 10.09 6.06
CA ARG A 75 8.51 9.97 7.51
C ARG A 75 8.18 8.56 8.00
N CYS A 76 7.13 7.94 7.47
CA CYS A 76 6.78 6.56 7.77
C CYS A 76 7.85 5.59 7.24
N GLU A 77 8.35 5.79 6.02
CA GLU A 77 9.46 5.00 5.44
C GLU A 77 10.73 5.10 6.30
N GLU A 78 11.12 6.29 6.72
CA GLU A 78 12.30 6.47 7.58
C GLU A 78 12.13 5.77 8.93
N ARG A 79 10.91 5.75 9.47
CA ARG A 79 10.59 5.04 10.70
C ARG A 79 10.66 3.53 10.52
N ILE A 80 10.14 2.98 9.42
CA ILE A 80 10.28 1.56 9.06
C ILE A 80 11.76 1.21 8.99
N ARG A 81 12.55 1.97 8.20
CA ARG A 81 13.98 1.75 8.03
C ARG A 81 14.73 1.71 9.37
N LYS A 82 14.45 2.63 10.29
CA LYS A 82 15.08 2.64 11.62
C LYS A 82 14.74 1.39 12.43
N ILE A 83 13.50 0.92 12.36
CA ILE A 83 13.06 -0.29 13.05
C ILE A 83 13.70 -1.53 12.43
N GLU A 84 13.84 -1.58 11.10
CA GLU A 84 14.57 -2.64 10.40
C GLU A 84 16.06 -2.66 10.77
N GLU A 85 16.73 -1.51 10.85
CA GLU A 85 18.11 -1.44 11.33
C GLU A 85 18.25 -1.97 12.77
N MET A 86 17.25 -1.74 13.64
CA MET A 86 17.21 -2.31 14.99
C MET A 86 16.97 -3.83 14.97
N ARG A 87 16.10 -4.31 14.09
CA ARG A 87 15.84 -5.75 13.86
C ARG A 87 17.12 -6.44 13.43
N ASP A 88 17.83 -5.88 12.46
CA ASP A 88 19.01 -6.52 11.87
C ASP A 88 20.15 -6.62 12.89
N ARG A 89 20.41 -5.55 13.66
CA ARG A 89 21.37 -5.61 14.78
C ARG A 89 21.00 -6.65 15.84
N LEU A 90 19.71 -6.85 16.09
CA LEU A 90 19.26 -7.86 17.03
C LEU A 90 19.39 -9.27 16.44
N ALA A 91 19.11 -9.42 15.14
CA ALA A 91 19.29 -10.67 14.41
C ALA A 91 20.77 -11.10 14.39
N GLU A 92 21.70 -10.16 14.21
CA GLU A 92 23.14 -10.42 14.33
C GLU A 92 23.51 -10.96 15.72
N ARG A 93 22.94 -10.40 16.80
CA ARG A 93 23.16 -10.92 18.17
C ARG A 93 22.53 -12.29 18.37
N LEU A 94 21.36 -12.54 17.79
CA LEU A 94 20.69 -13.84 17.85
C LEU A 94 21.41 -14.91 17.01
N ALA A 95 22.20 -14.52 16.01
CA ALA A 95 22.99 -15.44 15.20
C ALA A 95 24.27 -15.93 15.90
N ASP A 96 24.67 -15.33 17.02
CA ASP A 96 25.85 -15.75 17.80
C ASP A 96 25.59 -17.10 18.52
N PRO A 97 26.32 -18.18 18.16
CA PRO A 97 26.16 -19.48 18.81
C PRO A 97 26.43 -19.44 20.33
N ALA A 98 27.27 -18.51 20.78
CA ALA A 98 27.63 -18.38 22.19
C ALA A 98 26.46 -17.89 23.05
N LEU A 99 25.43 -17.29 22.44
CA LEU A 99 24.20 -16.86 23.13
C LEU A 99 23.35 -18.04 23.63
N TYR A 100 23.55 -19.24 23.06
CA TYR A 100 22.77 -20.44 23.37
C TYR A 100 23.42 -21.34 24.43
N GLU A 101 24.58 -20.93 24.99
CA GLU A 101 25.22 -21.63 26.09
C GLU A 101 24.37 -21.56 27.37
N GLU A 102 24.43 -22.60 28.22
CA GLU A 102 23.55 -22.75 29.40
C GLU A 102 23.58 -21.55 30.37
N GLY A 103 24.68 -20.78 30.39
CA GLY A 103 24.83 -19.58 31.22
C GLY A 103 24.16 -18.30 30.70
N ARG A 104 23.64 -18.28 29.46
CA ARG A 104 23.09 -17.07 28.80
C ARG A 104 21.60 -17.14 28.46
N ARG A 105 20.87 -18.07 29.08
CA ARG A 105 19.43 -18.26 28.88
C ARG A 105 18.61 -16.99 29.10
N THR A 106 18.96 -16.18 30.10
CA THR A 106 18.32 -14.88 30.38
C THR A 106 18.53 -13.87 29.25
N ASP A 107 19.73 -13.83 28.66
CA ASP A 107 20.05 -12.94 27.54
C ASP A 107 19.28 -13.35 26.28
N LEU A 108 19.11 -14.66 26.06
CA LEU A 108 18.35 -15.22 24.96
C LEU A 108 16.85 -14.90 25.09
N GLU A 109 16.28 -15.04 26.29
CA GLU A 109 14.89 -14.63 26.57
C GLU A 109 14.69 -13.13 26.35
N LEU A 110 15.64 -12.29 26.78
CA LEU A 110 15.60 -10.86 26.55
C LEU A 110 15.68 -10.51 25.05
N CYS A 111 16.55 -11.17 24.30
CA CYS A 111 16.68 -10.96 22.86
C CYS A 111 15.41 -11.37 22.12
N ASN A 112 14.82 -12.52 22.44
CA ASN A 112 13.55 -12.96 21.84
C ASN A 112 12.40 -11.99 22.16
N ARG A 113 12.31 -11.48 23.39
CA ARG A 113 11.30 -10.49 23.76
C ARG A 113 11.45 -9.20 22.97
N LYS A 114 12.68 -8.67 22.89
CA LYS A 114 12.97 -7.49 22.08
C LYS A 114 12.68 -7.71 20.61
N TYR A 115 12.92 -8.92 20.09
CA TYR A 115 12.61 -9.26 18.70
C TYR A 115 11.10 -9.21 18.46
N ALA A 116 10.30 -9.80 19.35
CA ALA A 116 8.84 -9.71 19.26
C ALA A 116 8.34 -8.26 19.30
N GLU A 117 8.87 -7.43 20.22
CA GLU A 117 8.52 -6.00 20.32
C GLU A 117 8.87 -5.21 19.03
N ILE A 118 10.04 -5.50 18.44
CA ILE A 118 10.48 -4.88 17.18
C ILE A 118 9.56 -5.30 16.03
N MET A 119 9.21 -6.58 15.93
CA MET A 119 8.31 -7.08 14.89
C MET A 119 6.91 -6.47 15.01
N GLU A 120 6.38 -6.32 16.23
CA GLU A 120 5.11 -5.60 16.42
C GLU A 120 5.23 -4.11 16.06
N ALA A 121 6.33 -3.47 16.43
CA ALA A 121 6.57 -2.06 16.11
C ALA A 121 6.70 -1.84 14.60
N LEU A 122 7.34 -2.78 13.89
CA LEU A 122 7.45 -2.81 12.44
C LEU A 122 6.06 -2.91 11.80
N GLY A 123 5.25 -3.91 12.20
CA GLY A 123 3.90 -4.06 11.67
C GLY A 123 3.00 -2.83 11.90
N ARG A 124 3.12 -2.16 13.05
CA ARG A 124 2.43 -0.88 13.30
C ARG A 124 2.95 0.25 12.41
N ALA A 125 4.25 0.30 12.15
CA ALA A 125 4.84 1.33 11.28
C ALA A 125 4.45 1.11 9.81
N GLU A 126 4.40 -0.14 9.37
CA GLU A 126 3.93 -0.54 8.04
C GLU A 126 2.45 -0.19 7.83
N ALA A 127 1.59 -0.45 8.82
CA ALA A 127 0.18 -0.05 8.76
C ALA A 127 0.02 1.48 8.60
N LEU A 128 0.77 2.27 9.36
CA LEU A 128 0.76 3.73 9.24
C LEU A 128 1.30 4.22 7.89
N TRP A 129 2.33 3.55 7.35
CA TRP A 129 2.85 3.84 6.02
C TRP A 129 1.79 3.53 4.94
N PHE A 130 1.12 2.38 5.03
CA PHE A 130 0.05 2.00 4.11
C PHE A 130 -1.09 3.03 4.12
N GLU A 131 -1.56 3.45 5.29
CA GLU A 131 -2.59 4.50 5.42
C GLU A 131 -2.14 5.84 4.81
N ALA A 132 -0.89 6.25 5.05
CA ALA A 132 -0.33 7.48 4.49
C ALA A 132 -0.23 7.41 2.95
N GLN A 133 0.15 6.24 2.42
CA GLN A 133 0.25 5.99 0.99
C GLN A 133 -1.13 6.00 0.32
N GLU A 134 -2.12 5.34 0.91
CA GLU A 134 -3.51 5.36 0.44
C GLU A 134 -4.06 6.80 0.38
N ARG A 135 -3.74 7.63 1.38
CA ARG A 135 -4.14 9.04 1.41
C ARG A 135 -3.48 9.85 0.30
N LEU A 136 -2.21 9.57 0.00
CA LEU A 136 -1.49 10.22 -1.10
C LEU A 136 -2.11 9.82 -2.45
N GLU A 137 -2.32 8.53 -2.70
CA GLU A 137 -2.91 8.03 -3.95
C GLU A 137 -4.31 8.60 -4.18
N LYS A 138 -5.16 8.62 -3.13
CA LYS A 138 -6.49 9.25 -3.19
C LYS A 138 -6.43 10.73 -3.53
N ALA A 139 -5.38 11.44 -3.09
CA ALA A 139 -5.20 12.85 -3.40
C ALA A 139 -4.64 13.06 -4.82
N GLU A 140 -3.80 12.16 -5.33
CA GLU A 140 -3.26 12.25 -6.69
C GLU A 140 -4.28 11.85 -7.77
N ALA A 141 -5.26 11.02 -7.43
CA ALA A 141 -6.32 10.56 -8.34
C ALA A 141 -7.45 11.59 -8.60
N VAL A 142 -7.40 12.80 -8.02
CA VAL A 142 -8.43 13.87 -8.11
C VAL A 142 -7.95 15.03 -8.99
#